data_AF-A0A4U6BZ00-F1
#
_entry.id   AF-A0A4U6BZ00-F1
#
_cell.length_a   1.000
_cell.length_b   1.000
_cell.length_c   1.000
_cell.angle_alpha   90.00
_cell.angle_beta   90.00
_cell.angle_gamma   90.00
#
_symmetry.space_group_name_H-M   'P 1'
#
loop_
_entity.id
_entity.type
_entity.pdbx_description
1 polymer ?
#
loop_
_entity_poly.entity_id
_entity_poly.type
_entity_poly.pdbx_seq_one_letter_code
_entity_poly.pdbx_strand_id
1 'polypeptide(L)'
;MEKEYSLLWEVTFWEFLFVTVALAGSAAYMTGRAIARSWQGLPVLAIYMVLLAAATRFIHFALFEGSLLTIHYYIVDLIVLLLIAFAGFRFTRGKQMARQYGFLLDGKGA
;
A
#
# COMPACT_ATOMS: atom_id res chain seq x y z
N MET A 1 -2.74 -9.59 25.49
CA MET A 1 -1.60 -8.99 24.75
C MET A 1 -1.24 -7.69 25.43
N GLU A 2 0.04 -7.44 25.69
CA GLU A 2 0.48 -6.17 26.25
C GLU A 2 0.41 -5.10 25.16
N LYS A 3 -0.29 -3.99 25.43
CA LYS A 3 -0.37 -2.87 24.50
C LYS A 3 0.91 -2.06 24.60
N GLU A 4 1.64 -1.99 23.50
CA GLU A 4 2.85 -1.18 23.40
C GLU A 4 2.44 0.15 22.76
N TYR A 5 2.24 1.19 23.57
CA TYR A 5 1.89 2.52 23.06
C TYR A 5 3.13 3.22 22.51
N SER A 6 3.56 2.78 21.33
CA SER A 6 4.65 3.39 20.59
C SER A 6 4.13 4.48 19.66
N LEU A 7 5.04 5.33 19.19
CA LEU A 7 4.74 6.41 18.26
C LEU A 7 4.20 5.89 16.92
N LEU A 8 4.49 4.63 16.57
CA LEU A 8 4.17 4.02 15.29
C LEU A 8 3.13 2.89 15.38
N TRP A 9 3.00 2.21 16.52
CA TRP A 9 2.09 1.08 16.69
C TRP A 9 1.48 1.08 18.10
N GLU A 10 0.22 0.63 18.19
CA GLU A 10 -0.51 0.42 19.47
C GLU A 10 -0.46 -1.03 19.93
N VAL A 11 -0.30 -1.91 18.94
CA VAL A 11 -0.26 -3.36 19.03
C VAL A 11 1.19 -3.82 19.03
N THR A 12 1.46 -5.06 19.44
CA THR A 12 2.83 -5.61 19.42
C THR A 12 3.46 -5.41 18.04
N PHE A 13 4.75 -5.07 17.98
CA PHE A 13 5.51 -4.92 16.73
C PHE A 13 5.25 -6.06 15.72
N TRP A 14 5.15 -7.30 16.21
CA TRP A 14 4.90 -8.48 15.38
C TRP A 14 3.52 -8.49 14.71
N GLU A 15 2.50 -7.96 15.38
CA GLU A 15 1.13 -7.87 14.83
C GLU A 15 1.09 -6.83 13.72
N PHE A 16 1.75 -5.69 13.94
CA PHE A 16 1.92 -4.66 12.91
C PHE A 16 2.68 -5.20 11.69
N LEU A 17 3.80 -5.88 11.91
CA LEU A 17 4.60 -6.47 10.84
C LEU A 17 3.80 -7.51 10.03
N PHE A 18 3.07 -8.39 10.71
CA PHE A 18 2.33 -9.45 10.03
C PHE A 18 1.10 -8.91 9.29
N VAL A 19 0.27 -8.10 9.95
CA VAL A 19 -0.99 -7.62 9.39
C VAL A 19 -0.77 -6.48 8.40
N THR A 20 -0.06 -5.43 8.80
CA THR A 20 0.10 -4.23 7.97
C THR A 20 1.13 -4.46 6.87
N VAL A 21 2.29 -5.04 7.18
CA VAL A 21 3.39 -5.17 6.18
C VAL A 21 3.25 -6.43 5.33
N ALA A 22 3.07 -7.61 5.92
CA ALA A 22 3.01 -8.84 5.14
C ALA A 22 1.65 -9.03 4.45
N LEU A 23 0.56 -8.98 5.20
CA LEU A 23 -0.79 -9.24 4.66
C LEU A 23 -1.33 -8.06 3.85
N ALA A 24 -1.53 -6.90 4.48
CA ALA A 24 -2.06 -5.73 3.80
C ALA A 24 -1.05 -5.13 2.81
N GLY A 25 0.25 -5.16 3.13
CA GLY A 25 1.29 -4.68 2.22
C GLY A 25 1.40 -5.49 0.93
N SER A 26 1.24 -6.82 0.97
CA SER A 26 1.19 -7.62 -0.26
C SER A 26 -0.04 -7.26 -1.12
N ALA A 27 -1.20 -7.04 -0.49
CA ALA A 27 -2.41 -6.56 -1.17
C ALA A 27 -2.23 -5.15 -1.75
N ALA A 28 -1.55 -4.25 -1.02
CA ALA A 28 -1.22 -2.90 -1.47
C ALA A 28 -0.31 -2.93 -2.70
N TYR A 29 0.74 -3.76 -2.67
CA TYR A 29 1.65 -3.96 -3.79
C TYR A 29 0.91 -4.50 -5.02
N MET A 30 0.05 -5.51 -4.85
CA MET A 30 -0.76 -6.07 -5.95
C MET A 30 -1.74 -5.05 -6.53
N THR A 31 -2.39 -4.26 -5.68
CA THR A 31 -3.28 -3.17 -6.09
C THR A 31 -2.52 -2.11 -6.90
N GLY A 32 -1.34 -1.68 -6.43
CA GLY A 32 -0.48 -0.75 -7.17
C GLY A 32 -0.09 -1.25 -8.55
N ARG A 33 0.24 -2.54 -8.66
CA ARG A 33 0.50 -3.18 -9.97
C ARG A 33 -0.73 -3.23 -10.85
N ALA A 34 -1.91 -3.55 -10.30
CA ALA A 34 -3.16 -3.63 -11.05
C ALA A 34 -3.55 -2.25 -11.64
N ILE A 35 -3.42 -1.19 -10.85
CA ILE A 35 -3.73 0.19 -11.28
C ILE A 35 -2.75 0.67 -12.35
N ALA A 36 -1.47 0.35 -12.22
CA ALA A 36 -0.50 0.61 -13.28
C ALA A 36 -0.85 -0.16 -14.57
N ARG A 37 -1.27 -1.44 -14.46
CA ARG A 37 -1.69 -2.27 -15.61
C ARG A 37 -2.84 -1.66 -16.40
N SER A 38 -3.83 -1.08 -15.71
CA SER A 38 -4.98 -0.42 -16.31
C SER A 38 -4.72 1.03 -16.73
N TRP A 39 -3.46 1.48 -16.69
CA TRP A 39 -3.06 2.84 -17.06
C TRP A 39 -3.71 3.96 -16.23
N GLN A 40 -4.26 3.61 -15.07
CA GLN A 40 -4.92 4.54 -14.15
C GLN A 40 -3.90 5.45 -13.45
N GLY A 41 -4.38 6.59 -12.93
CA GLY A 41 -3.57 7.59 -12.24
C GLY A 41 -3.37 7.32 -10.74
N LEU A 42 -2.46 8.09 -10.14
CA LEU A 42 -2.20 8.06 -8.68
C LEU A 42 -3.41 8.39 -7.78
N PRO A 43 -4.39 9.24 -8.18
CA PRO A 43 -5.57 9.48 -7.34
C PRO A 43 -6.38 8.20 -7.06
N VAL A 44 -6.51 7.34 -8.07
CA VAL A 44 -7.23 6.07 -7.95
C VAL A 44 -6.49 5.13 -6.99
N LEU A 45 -5.16 5.09 -7.08
CA LEU A 45 -4.31 4.36 -6.13
C LEU A 45 -4.54 4.82 -4.68
N ALA A 46 -4.54 6.13 -4.45
CA ALA A 46 -4.74 6.69 -3.11
C ALA A 46 -6.11 6.32 -2.53
N ILE A 47 -7.19 6.40 -3.32
CA ILE A 47 -8.54 6.03 -2.88
C ILE A 47 -8.59 4.56 -2.45
N TYR A 48 -8.01 3.65 -3.23
CA TYR A 48 -7.97 2.24 -2.85
C TYR A 48 -7.14 2.00 -1.59
N MET A 49 -6.07 2.76 -1.37
CA MET A 49 -5.24 2.64 -0.15
C MET A 49 -5.97 3.16 1.09
N VAL A 50 -6.81 4.19 0.97
CA VAL A 50 -7.70 4.65 2.05
C VAL A 50 -8.63 3.52 2.50
N LEU A 51 -9.24 2.82 1.54
CA LEU A 51 -10.12 1.67 1.83
C LEU A 51 -9.33 0.49 2.41
N LEU A 52 -8.15 0.20 1.87
CA LEU A 52 -7.30 -0.89 2.36
C LEU A 52 -6.77 -0.63 3.77
N ALA A 53 -6.41 0.61 4.09
CA ALA A 53 -6.02 1.02 5.45
C ALA A 53 -7.19 0.84 6.42
N ALA A 54 -8.43 1.15 6.01
CA ALA A 54 -9.61 0.93 6.84
C ALA A 54 -9.85 -0.56 7.10
N ALA A 55 -9.69 -1.41 6.08
CA ALA A 55 -9.78 -2.86 6.24
C ALA A 55 -8.67 -3.41 7.15
N THR A 56 -7.45 -2.92 7.01
CA THR A 56 -6.30 -3.30 7.86
C THR A 56 -6.56 -2.91 9.32
N ARG A 57 -7.11 -1.71 9.55
CA ARG A 57 -7.48 -1.26 10.90
C ARG A 57 -8.60 -2.08 11.51
N PHE A 58 -9.57 -2.49 10.71
CA PHE A 58 -10.62 -3.40 11.15
C PHE A 58 -10.04 -4.75 11.61
N ILE A 59 -9.03 -5.30 10.93
CA ILE A 59 -8.35 -6.53 11.35
C ILE A 59 -7.61 -6.31 12.68
N HIS A 60 -6.90 -5.19 12.84
CA HIS A 60 -6.24 -4.83 14.11
C HIS A 60 -7.23 -4.72 15.28
N PHE A 61 -8.42 -4.16 15.05
CA PHE A 61 -9.48 -4.12 16.05
C PHE A 61 -10.05 -5.51 16.35
N ALA A 62 -10.44 -6.26 15.32
CA ALA A 62 -11.18 -7.50 15.47
C ALA A 62 -10.34 -8.65 16.03
N LEU A 63 -9.05 -8.70 15.69
CA LEU A 63 -8.17 -9.82 16.05
C LEU A 63 -7.25 -9.51 17.22
N PHE A 64 -6.92 -8.23 17.45
CA PHE A 64 -5.91 -7.80 18.43
C PHE A 64 -6.42 -6.75 19.44
N GLU A 65 -7.72 -6.49 19.47
CA GLU A 65 -8.34 -5.50 20.38
C GLU A 65 -7.70 -4.10 20.31
N GLY A 66 -7.16 -3.75 19.13
CA GLY A 66 -6.60 -2.42 18.84
C GLY A 66 -7.69 -1.36 18.69
N SER A 67 -7.35 -0.07 18.78
CA SER A 67 -8.36 0.99 18.71
C SER A 67 -8.89 1.26 17.29
N LEU A 68 -10.20 1.20 17.06
CA LEU A 68 -10.73 1.35 15.69
C LEU A 68 -10.67 2.81 15.17
N LEU A 69 -11.02 3.78 16.01
CA LEU A 69 -11.23 5.19 15.61
C LEU A 69 -10.02 6.10 15.81
N THR A 70 -8.85 5.56 16.17
CA THR A 70 -7.67 6.39 16.35
C THR A 70 -7.09 6.81 15.01
N ILE A 71 -7.29 8.10 14.69
CA ILE A 71 -6.82 8.73 13.44
C ILE A 71 -5.30 8.60 13.28
N HIS A 72 -4.54 8.70 14.36
CA HIS A 72 -3.08 8.60 14.34
C HIS A 72 -2.60 7.29 13.70
N TYR A 73 -3.04 6.14 14.25
CA TYR A 73 -2.61 4.84 13.76
C TYR A 73 -3.19 4.52 12.37
N TYR A 74 -4.38 5.02 12.05
CA TYR A 74 -4.93 4.93 10.69
C TYR A 74 -4.02 5.63 9.67
N ILE A 75 -3.52 6.82 9.99
CA ILE A 75 -2.59 7.56 9.11
C ILE A 75 -1.27 6.81 8.95
N VAL A 76 -0.75 6.20 10.03
CA VAL A 76 0.48 5.38 9.95
C VAL A 76 0.28 4.18 9.02
N ASP A 77 -0.80 3.41 9.20
CA ASP A 77 -1.13 2.29 8.31
C ASP A 77 -1.27 2.76 6.85
N LEU A 78 -1.98 3.88 6.63
CA LEU A 78 -2.18 4.45 5.30
C LEU A 78 -0.86 4.85 4.62
N ILE A 79 0.06 5.50 5.33
CA ILE A 79 1.36 5.90 4.79
C ILE A 79 2.16 4.66 4.39
N VAL A 80 2.22 3.65 5.25
CA VAL A 80 2.95 2.41 4.97
C VAL A 80 2.37 1.71 3.74
N LEU A 81 1.05 1.58 3.64
CA LEU A 81 0.39 0.96 2.49
C LEU A 81 0.59 1.78 1.21
N LEU A 82 0.53 3.12 1.28
CA LEU A 82 0.79 4.00 0.14
C LEU A 82 2.20 3.82 -0.40
N LEU A 83 3.21 3.75 0.45
CA LEU A 83 4.61 3.55 0.03
C LEU A 83 4.78 2.22 -0.71
N ILE A 84 4.20 1.14 -0.17
CA ILE A 84 4.26 -0.19 -0.77
C ILE A 84 3.50 -0.23 -2.11
N ALA A 85 2.30 0.34 -2.16
CA ALA A 85 1.48 0.41 -3.37
C ALA A 85 2.15 1.26 -4.46
N PHE A 86 2.76 2.38 -4.07
CA PHE A 86 3.50 3.24 -4.99
C PHE A 86 4.73 2.53 -5.58
N ALA A 87 5.46 1.74 -4.78
CA ALA A 87 6.54 0.92 -5.28
C ALA A 87 6.06 -0.08 -6.35
N GLY A 88 4.94 -0.77 -6.10
CA GLY A 88 4.30 -1.68 -7.06
C GLY A 88 3.83 -0.98 -8.34
N PHE A 89 3.25 0.20 -8.19
CA PHE A 89 2.82 1.06 -9.30
C PHE A 89 4.00 1.49 -10.17
N ARG A 90 5.06 2.05 -9.56
CA ARG A 90 6.22 2.60 -10.27
C ARG A 90 7.00 1.54 -11.03
N PHE A 91 7.18 0.35 -10.42
CA PHE A 91 7.82 -0.79 -11.06
C PHE A 91 7.06 -1.25 -12.31
N THR A 92 5.73 -1.35 -12.21
CA THR A 92 4.90 -1.80 -13.34
C THR A 92 4.81 -0.74 -14.42
N ARG A 93 4.65 0.53 -14.04
CA ARG A 93 4.63 1.65 -15.00
C ARG A 93 5.93 1.76 -15.79
N GLY A 94 7.08 1.65 -15.13
CA GLY A 94 8.38 1.69 -15.81
C GLY A 94 8.52 0.59 -16.87
N LYS A 95 8.11 -0.64 -16.53
CA LYS A 95 8.14 -1.77 -17.47
C LYS A 95 7.19 -1.59 -18.65
N GLN A 96 6.00 -1.05 -18.42
CA GLN A 96 5.05 -0.75 -19.50
C GLN A 96 5.59 0.31 -20.45
N MET A 97 6.16 1.39 -19.92
CA MET A 97 6.80 2.44 -20.73
C MET A 97 7.92 1.87 -21.60
N ALA A 98 8.83 1.09 -21.01
CA ALA A 98 9.94 0.49 -21.74
C ALA A 98 9.48 -0.50 -22.83
N ARG A 99 8.43 -1.29 -22.56
CA ARG A 99 7.92 -2.29 -23.52
C ARG A 99 7.12 -1.66 -24.65
N GLN A 100 6.21 -0.72 -24.32
CA GLN A 100 5.27 -0.17 -25.30
C GLN A 100 5.85 1.03 -26.04
N TYR A 101 6.65 1.86 -25.37
CA TYR A 101 7.24 3.08 -25.93
C TYR A 101 8.77 2.97 -26.09
N GLY A 102 9.35 1.77 -25.92
CA GLY A 102 10.79 1.56 -26.09
C GLY A 102 11.29 1.94 -27.48
N PHE A 103 10.46 1.81 -28.51
CA PHE A 103 10.80 2.23 -29.88
C PHE A 103 11.00 3.74 -30.03
N LEU A 104 10.35 4.57 -29.19
CA LEU A 104 10.57 6.02 -29.16
C LEU A 104 11.91 6.38 -28.52
N LEU A 105 12.40 5.54 -27.61
CA LEU A 105 13.70 5.72 -26.96
C LEU A 105 14.86 5.24 -27.85
N ASP A 106 14.63 4.20 -28.66
CA ASP A 106 15.64 3.60 -29.54
C ASP A 106 15.86 4.37 -30.87
N GLY A 107 15.11 5.44 -31.14
CA GLY A 107 15.33 6.31 -32.30
C GLY A 107 15.08 5.67 -33.68
N LYS A 108 14.59 4.42 -33.74
CA LYS A 108 14.31 3.68 -35.00
C LYS A 108 13.04 4.14 -35.72
N GLY A 109 12.54 5.33 -35.41
CA GLY A 109 11.33 5.93 -35.96
C GLY A 109 11.58 7.05 -36.98
N ALA A 110 12.82 7.20 -37.47
CA ALA A 110 13.22 8.13 -38.53
C ALA A 110 13.80 7.36 -39.73
#